data_AF-A0A7C2HCB4-F1
#
_entry.id   AF-A0A7C2HCB4-F1
#
_cell.length_a   1.000
_cell.length_b   1.000
_cell.length_c   1.000
_cell.angle_alpha   90.00
_cell.angle_beta   90.00
_cell.angle_gamma   90.00
#
_symmetry.space_group_name_H-M   'P 1'
#
loop_
_entity.id
_entity.type
_entity.pdbx_description
1 polymer ?
#
loop_
_entity_poly.entity_id
_entity_poly.type
_entity_poly.pdbx_seq_one_letter_code
_entity_poly.pdbx_strand_id
1 'polypeptide(L)'
;MAQATFEEISASDFFYRNRDIAGFTNPSRAIFAAIRELVENSLDAAESQKIPPDIYVRLSFEGEASKDTQIYKLRVEDNGCGIHPRFIPSAFGQVLYGSKYKLKQMRGTFGLGGKMAVLYGQITTHQPAYVTSSTGLPKIYSFKLMIDIQRNRPIILDRKVLINKEQWHGTIVEFTLEGDYLRARSKILEYFKQTAMVNPYANLTFVDPKGRLYKFTRATTEMPNPPKETEPHPYGVDVELLQRLIQVTPHKNMLDFLKHHFHRVGDVTAQKFLEFSGLSPSKNPK
;
A
#
# COMPACT_ATOMS: atom_id res chain seq x y z
N MET A 1 41.09 -22.22 -3.27
CA MET A 1 40.23 -21.90 -2.11
C MET A 1 39.09 -21.04 -2.62
N ALA A 2 37.84 -21.41 -2.35
CA ALA A 2 36.72 -20.54 -2.71
C ALA A 2 36.76 -19.32 -1.77
N GLN A 3 37.08 -18.16 -2.30
CA GLN A 3 37.13 -16.91 -1.55
C GLN A 3 35.70 -16.39 -1.41
N ALA A 4 35.23 -16.16 -0.18
CA ALA A 4 33.90 -15.63 0.06
C ALA A 4 33.83 -14.17 -0.42
N THR A 5 32.91 -13.88 -1.34
CA THR A 5 32.59 -12.52 -1.79
C THR A 5 31.40 -11.99 -1.00
N PHE A 6 31.54 -10.80 -0.41
CA PHE A 6 30.48 -10.11 0.31
C PHE A 6 29.80 -9.11 -0.62
N GLU A 7 28.47 -9.19 -0.74
CA GLU A 7 27.65 -8.31 -1.59
C GLU A 7 26.46 -7.77 -0.79
N GLU A 8 26.09 -6.52 -1.05
CA GLU A 8 24.86 -5.89 -0.54
C GLU A 8 23.76 -5.99 -1.61
N ILE A 9 22.53 -6.28 -1.19
CA ILE A 9 21.36 -6.33 -2.08
C ILE A 9 20.30 -5.31 -1.66
N SER A 10 19.64 -4.70 -2.64
CA SER A 10 18.57 -3.75 -2.37
C SER A 10 17.29 -4.46 -1.93
N ALA A 11 16.34 -3.71 -1.35
CA ALA A 11 15.04 -4.27 -0.99
C ALA A 11 14.29 -4.85 -2.21
N SER A 12 14.35 -4.17 -3.36
CA SER A 12 13.76 -4.67 -4.61
C SER A 12 14.42 -5.97 -5.08
N ASP A 13 15.75 -6.06 -4.99
CA ASP A 13 16.49 -7.28 -5.35
C ASP A 13 16.19 -8.44 -4.38
N PHE A 14 16.10 -8.15 -3.08
CA PHE A 14 15.69 -9.14 -2.08
C PHE A 14 14.33 -9.76 -2.42
N PHE A 15 13.32 -8.96 -2.75
CA PHE A 15 12.00 -9.48 -3.10
C PHE A 15 11.93 -10.08 -4.51
N TYR A 16 12.76 -9.62 -5.45
CA TYR A 16 12.94 -10.26 -6.75
C TYR A 16 13.41 -11.71 -6.58
N ARG A 17 14.37 -11.95 -5.67
CA ARG A 17 14.90 -13.28 -5.33
C ARG A 17 13.92 -14.09 -4.44
N ASN A 18 13.16 -13.43 -3.59
CA ASN A 18 12.29 -14.07 -2.59
C ASN A 18 10.80 -13.69 -2.77
N ARG A 19 10.25 -13.93 -3.96
CA ARG A 19 8.88 -13.54 -4.32
C ARG A 19 7.82 -14.17 -3.41
N ASP A 20 8.11 -15.33 -2.85
CA ASP A 20 7.25 -16.06 -1.94
C ASP A 20 6.89 -15.28 -0.69
N ILE A 21 7.84 -14.49 -0.17
CA ILE A 21 7.67 -13.66 1.03
C ILE A 21 6.60 -12.59 0.82
N ALA A 22 6.47 -12.09 -0.42
CA ALA A 22 5.47 -11.09 -0.78
C ALA A 22 4.12 -11.69 -1.21
N GLY A 23 3.93 -13.01 -1.12
CA GLY A 23 2.70 -13.68 -1.51
C GLY A 23 2.59 -14.00 -3.01
N PHE A 24 3.65 -13.79 -3.79
CA PHE A 24 3.70 -14.05 -5.23
C PHE A 24 4.32 -15.43 -5.52
N THR A 25 3.84 -16.46 -4.81
CA THR A 25 4.44 -17.81 -4.84
C THR A 25 4.08 -18.62 -6.08
N ASN A 26 2.89 -18.39 -6.64
CA ASN A 26 2.43 -19.08 -7.84
C ASN A 26 1.50 -18.18 -8.68
N PRO A 27 1.33 -18.47 -9.98
CA PRO A 27 0.55 -17.65 -10.92
C PRO A 27 -0.91 -17.38 -10.47
N SER A 28 -1.54 -18.34 -9.78
CA SER A 28 -2.91 -18.16 -9.27
C SER A 28 -2.96 -17.19 -8.08
N ARG A 29 -2.05 -17.36 -7.12
CA ARG A 29 -1.92 -16.47 -5.95
C ARG A 29 -1.46 -15.07 -6.35
N ALA A 30 -0.59 -14.96 -7.37
CA ALA A 30 -0.09 -13.69 -7.86
C ALA A 30 -1.22 -12.75 -8.36
N ILE A 31 -2.13 -13.26 -9.20
CA ILE A 31 -3.30 -12.47 -9.65
C ILE A 31 -4.16 -12.07 -8.46
N PHE A 32 -4.48 -13.03 -7.59
CA PHE A 32 -5.31 -12.78 -6.42
C PHE A 32 -4.71 -11.69 -5.51
N ALA A 33 -3.41 -11.82 -5.20
CA ALA A 33 -2.68 -10.86 -4.38
C ALA A 33 -2.63 -9.47 -5.05
N ALA A 34 -2.33 -9.40 -6.36
CA ALA A 34 -2.30 -8.14 -7.09
C ALA A 34 -3.64 -7.41 -7.06
N ILE A 35 -4.75 -8.12 -7.32
CA ILE A 35 -6.10 -7.55 -7.25
C ILE A 35 -6.41 -7.08 -5.83
N ARG A 36 -6.19 -7.94 -4.83
CA ARG A 36 -6.47 -7.66 -3.42
C ARG A 36 -5.72 -6.40 -2.95
N GLU A 37 -4.41 -6.35 -3.18
CA GLU A 37 -3.56 -5.25 -2.73
C GLU A 37 -3.96 -3.91 -3.36
N LEU A 38 -4.29 -3.88 -4.65
CA LEU A 38 -4.72 -2.65 -5.30
C LEU A 38 -6.12 -2.21 -4.82
N VAL A 39 -7.06 -3.15 -4.70
CA VAL A 39 -8.41 -2.86 -4.18
C VAL A 39 -8.36 -2.35 -2.73
N GLU A 40 -7.55 -2.97 -1.87
CA GLU A 40 -7.38 -2.51 -0.48
C GLU A 40 -6.78 -1.09 -0.41
N ASN A 41 -5.79 -0.79 -1.24
CA ASN A 41 -5.21 0.56 -1.32
C ASN A 41 -6.23 1.60 -1.85
N SER A 42 -7.04 1.22 -2.84
CA SER A 42 -8.12 2.06 -3.37
C SER A 42 -9.22 2.34 -2.34
N LEU A 43 -9.60 1.34 -1.53
CA LEU A 43 -10.53 1.52 -0.40
C LEU A 43 -9.96 2.49 0.63
N ASP A 44 -8.71 2.27 1.08
CA ASP A 44 -8.04 3.16 2.03
C ASP A 44 -7.99 4.63 1.52
N ALA A 45 -7.72 4.81 0.22
CA ALA A 45 -7.62 6.12 -0.41
C ALA A 45 -8.94 6.91 -0.35
N ALA A 46 -10.07 6.25 -0.64
CA ALA A 46 -11.40 6.86 -0.58
C ALA A 46 -11.90 7.04 0.88
N GLU A 47 -11.73 6.01 1.72
CA GLU A 47 -12.11 6.04 3.14
C GLU A 47 -11.40 7.15 3.92
N SER A 48 -10.15 7.45 3.57
CA SER A 48 -9.36 8.52 4.19
C SER A 48 -9.99 9.92 4.06
N GLN A 49 -10.79 10.14 3.02
CA GLN A 49 -11.47 11.41 2.74
C GLN A 49 -12.98 11.34 3.00
N LYS A 50 -13.48 10.27 3.61
CA LYS A 50 -14.93 10.00 3.77
C LYS A 50 -15.68 10.02 2.43
N ILE A 51 -15.03 9.59 1.36
CA ILE A 51 -15.67 9.45 0.04
C ILE A 51 -16.18 8.01 -0.07
N PRO A 52 -17.48 7.80 -0.35
CA PRO A 52 -17.99 6.47 -0.69
C PRO A 52 -17.21 5.87 -1.87
N PRO A 53 -16.49 4.74 -1.69
CA PRO A 53 -15.59 4.22 -2.70
C PRO A 53 -16.36 3.73 -3.93
N ASP A 54 -15.91 4.14 -5.11
CA ASP A 54 -16.29 3.60 -6.41
C ASP A 54 -15.04 2.98 -7.03
N ILE A 55 -14.92 1.66 -6.95
CA ILE A 55 -13.75 0.92 -7.40
C ILE A 55 -14.11 0.09 -8.62
N TYR A 56 -13.37 0.32 -9.70
CA TYR A 56 -13.48 -0.45 -10.94
C TYR A 56 -12.22 -1.28 -11.16
N VAL A 57 -12.41 -2.58 -11.34
CA VAL A 57 -11.33 -3.55 -11.59
C VAL A 57 -11.62 -4.26 -12.90
N ARG A 58 -10.64 -4.29 -13.79
CA ARG A 58 -10.69 -5.05 -15.04
C ARG A 58 -9.45 -5.91 -15.18
N LEU A 59 -9.66 -7.20 -15.38
CA LEU A 59 -8.61 -8.14 -15.75
C LEU A 59 -8.86 -8.55 -17.21
N SER A 60 -7.96 -8.20 -18.12
CA SER A 60 -8.08 -8.51 -19.56
C SER A 60 -7.04 -9.55 -19.95
N PHE A 61 -7.41 -10.52 -20.77
CA PHE A 61 -6.46 -11.47 -21.36
C PHE A 61 -5.66 -10.79 -22.48
N GLU A 62 -4.33 -10.89 -22.43
CA GLU A 62 -3.43 -10.28 -23.41
C GLU A 62 -2.66 -11.32 -24.24
N GLY A 63 -2.52 -12.55 -23.75
CA GLY A 63 -1.81 -13.60 -24.46
C GLY A 63 -1.46 -14.81 -23.61
N GLU A 64 -0.84 -15.81 -24.23
CA GLU A 64 -0.31 -16.99 -23.54
C GLU A 64 1.12 -16.70 -23.05
N ALA A 65 1.43 -17.07 -21.80
CA ALA A 65 2.79 -16.97 -21.27
C ALA A 65 3.50 -18.33 -21.36
N SER A 66 2.80 -19.40 -20.94
CA SER A 66 3.27 -20.77 -20.99
C SER A 66 2.09 -21.73 -21.22
N LYS A 67 2.35 -23.05 -21.21
CA LYS A 67 1.27 -24.07 -21.33
C LYS A 67 0.20 -23.95 -20.25
N ASP A 68 0.57 -23.46 -19.05
CA ASP A 68 -0.30 -23.42 -17.88
C ASP A 68 -0.63 -21.99 -17.41
N THR A 69 -0.02 -20.96 -18.01
CA THR A 69 -0.14 -19.57 -17.55
C THR A 69 -0.42 -18.61 -18.69
N GLN A 70 -1.13 -17.54 -18.36
CA GLN A 70 -1.56 -16.52 -19.30
C GLN A 70 -1.08 -15.16 -18.84
N ILE A 71 -0.92 -14.25 -19.79
CA ILE A 71 -0.62 -12.85 -19.55
C ILE A 71 -1.95 -12.10 -19.42
N TYR A 72 -2.11 -11.39 -18.31
CA TYR A 72 -3.26 -10.53 -18.08
C TYR A 72 -2.86 -9.09 -17.87
N LYS A 73 -3.67 -8.18 -18.37
CA LYS A 73 -3.63 -6.77 -18.06
C LYS A 73 -4.62 -6.46 -16.95
N LEU A 74 -4.08 -6.09 -15.78
CA LEU A 74 -4.87 -5.66 -14.63
C LEU A 74 -4.96 -4.14 -14.63
N ARG A 75 -6.19 -3.63 -14.59
CA ARG A 75 -6.50 -2.22 -14.39
C ARG A 75 -7.35 -2.07 -13.14
N VAL A 76 -6.93 -1.21 -12.21
CA VAL A 76 -7.70 -0.82 -11.04
C VAL A 76 -7.84 0.69 -11.04
N GLU A 77 -9.06 1.17 -10.85
CA GLU A 77 -9.44 2.57 -10.87
C GLU A 77 -10.29 2.88 -9.64
N ASP A 78 -9.99 3.98 -8.97
CA ASP A 78 -10.72 4.45 -7.81
C ASP A 78 -11.06 5.94 -7.91
N ASN A 79 -12.01 6.36 -7.08
CA ASN A 79 -12.37 7.76 -6.83
C ASN A 79 -11.74 8.26 -5.51
N GLY A 80 -10.57 7.78 -5.13
CA GLY A 80 -9.91 8.15 -3.88
C GLY A 80 -9.32 9.56 -3.88
N CYS A 81 -8.45 9.81 -2.91
CA CYS A 81 -7.76 11.10 -2.74
C CYS A 81 -6.78 11.46 -3.87
N GLY A 82 -6.41 10.47 -4.70
CA GLY A 82 -5.32 10.60 -5.66
C GLY A 82 -3.95 10.75 -4.99
N ILE A 83 -2.92 10.86 -5.83
CA ILE A 83 -1.52 10.95 -5.40
C ILE A 83 -0.90 12.17 -6.04
N HIS A 84 -0.31 13.04 -5.23
CA HIS A 84 0.40 14.21 -5.74
C HIS A 84 1.54 13.77 -6.69
N PRO A 85 1.73 14.40 -7.86
CA PRO A 85 2.61 13.93 -8.93
C PRO A 85 4.06 13.68 -8.50
N ARG A 86 4.56 14.42 -7.50
CA ARG A 86 5.90 14.23 -6.93
C ARG A 86 6.10 12.84 -6.33
N PHE A 87 5.04 12.25 -5.77
CA PHE A 87 5.13 10.98 -5.05
C PHE A 87 4.77 9.77 -5.91
N ILE A 88 4.09 9.95 -7.05
CA ILE A 88 3.65 8.86 -7.92
C ILE A 88 4.80 7.89 -8.28
N PRO A 89 5.97 8.37 -8.78
CA PRO A 89 7.06 7.45 -9.15
C PRO A 89 7.52 6.59 -7.97
N SER A 90 7.79 7.18 -6.80
CA SER A 90 8.25 6.43 -5.63
C SER A 90 7.15 5.55 -5.02
N ALA A 91 5.88 5.97 -5.08
CA ALA A 91 4.75 5.20 -4.55
C ALA A 91 4.58 3.85 -5.25
N PHE A 92 4.94 3.75 -6.53
CA PHE A 92 4.81 2.52 -7.34
C PHE A 92 6.12 1.88 -7.75
N GLY A 93 7.25 2.60 -7.69
CA GLY A 93 8.55 2.10 -8.15
C GLY A 93 9.69 2.11 -7.14
N GLN A 94 9.40 2.35 -5.86
CA GLN A 94 10.37 2.24 -4.77
C GLN A 94 9.84 1.34 -3.65
N VAL A 95 10.39 0.14 -3.51
CA VAL A 95 9.99 -0.82 -2.46
C VAL A 95 10.36 -0.27 -1.08
N LEU A 96 9.48 -0.50 -0.10
CA LEU A 96 9.54 0.09 1.25
C LEU A 96 9.49 1.63 1.28
N TYR A 97 8.79 2.23 0.31
CA TYR A 97 8.40 3.64 0.33
C TYR A 97 6.89 3.79 0.51
N GLY A 98 6.41 4.58 1.45
CA GLY A 98 4.97 4.72 1.65
C GLY A 98 4.59 5.64 2.78
N SER A 99 3.30 5.95 2.84
CA SER A 99 2.67 6.75 3.91
C SER A 99 2.16 5.91 5.08
N LYS A 100 2.27 4.56 4.99
CA LYS A 100 1.68 3.61 5.94
C LYS A 100 2.51 3.33 7.21
N TYR A 101 3.59 4.08 7.44
CA TYR A 101 4.48 3.87 8.61
C TYR A 101 4.02 4.55 9.90
N LYS A 102 2.95 5.33 9.82
CA LYS A 102 2.32 5.95 10.98
C LYS A 102 1.45 4.93 11.71
N LEU A 103 1.41 5.01 13.04
CA LEU A 103 0.59 4.11 13.85
C LEU A 103 -0.88 4.53 13.73
N LYS A 104 -1.51 4.01 12.67
CA LYS A 104 -2.89 4.27 12.26
C LYS A 104 -3.45 2.99 11.65
N GLN A 105 -4.70 2.67 11.99
CA GLN A 105 -5.38 1.53 11.38
C GLN A 105 -5.58 1.78 9.89
N MET A 106 -5.00 0.93 9.04
CA MET A 106 -5.11 0.94 7.59
C MET A 106 -5.07 -0.51 7.09
N ARG A 107 -5.55 -0.77 5.87
CA ARG A 107 -5.39 -2.09 5.25
C ARG A 107 -3.93 -2.28 4.81
N GLY A 108 -3.40 -3.48 4.97
CA GLY A 108 -1.99 -3.78 4.66
C GLY A 108 -0.99 -3.15 5.63
N THR A 109 0.09 -3.88 5.93
CA THR A 109 1.02 -3.54 7.02
C THR A 109 2.32 -2.88 6.57
N PHE A 110 2.81 -3.18 5.36
CA PHE A 110 4.19 -2.81 4.97
C PHE A 110 4.28 -1.79 3.82
N GLY A 111 3.13 -1.32 3.30
CA GLY A 111 3.11 -0.44 2.11
C GLY A 111 3.75 -1.08 0.86
N LEU A 112 3.83 -2.42 0.87
CA LEU A 112 4.65 -3.22 -0.04
C LEU A 112 3.82 -3.80 -1.20
N GLY A 113 2.60 -4.27 -0.94
CA GLY A 113 1.92 -5.20 -1.85
C GLY A 113 1.59 -4.64 -3.23
N GLY A 114 1.11 -3.39 -3.34
CA GLY A 114 0.87 -2.77 -4.65
C GLY A 114 2.14 -2.64 -5.51
N LYS A 115 3.29 -2.36 -4.88
CA LYS A 115 4.60 -2.29 -5.55
C LYS A 115 5.10 -3.67 -5.93
N MET A 116 4.84 -4.67 -5.09
CA MET A 116 5.17 -6.06 -5.38
C MET A 116 4.37 -6.60 -6.56
N ALA A 117 3.12 -6.18 -6.71
CA ALA A 117 2.32 -6.51 -7.88
C ALA A 117 2.92 -5.93 -9.17
N VAL A 118 3.33 -4.66 -9.13
CA VAL A 118 4.03 -4.00 -10.25
C VAL A 118 5.38 -4.66 -10.54
N LEU A 119 6.17 -4.95 -9.51
CA LEU A 119 7.46 -5.61 -9.64
C LEU A 119 7.30 -7.01 -10.25
N TYR A 120 6.35 -7.80 -9.75
CA TYR A 120 6.03 -9.12 -10.29
C TYR A 120 5.60 -9.04 -11.76
N GLY A 121 4.74 -8.08 -12.10
CA GLY A 121 4.33 -7.84 -13.49
C GLY A 121 5.50 -7.49 -14.40
N GLN A 122 6.38 -6.59 -13.96
CA GLN A 122 7.59 -6.23 -14.71
C GLN A 122 8.53 -7.42 -14.89
N ILE A 123 8.71 -8.26 -13.88
CA ILE A 123 9.64 -9.38 -13.99
C ILE A 123 9.10 -10.47 -14.92
N THR A 124 7.80 -10.72 -14.87
CA THR A 124 7.16 -11.80 -15.65
C THR A 124 6.90 -11.40 -17.11
N THR A 125 6.59 -10.14 -17.37
CA THR A 125 6.18 -9.67 -18.71
C THR A 125 7.16 -8.71 -19.35
N HIS A 126 8.12 -8.17 -18.59
CA HIS A 126 9.01 -7.09 -19.00
C HIS A 126 8.27 -5.82 -19.48
N GLN A 127 6.99 -5.66 -19.11
CA GLN A 127 6.18 -4.51 -19.46
C GLN A 127 6.18 -3.46 -18.33
N PRO A 128 6.06 -2.17 -18.68
CA PRO A 128 5.97 -1.09 -17.71
C PRO A 128 4.57 -0.97 -17.10
N ALA A 129 4.49 -0.35 -15.93
CA ALA A 129 3.23 0.04 -15.30
C ALA A 129 2.82 1.46 -15.71
N TYR A 130 1.52 1.66 -15.83
CA TYR A 130 0.88 2.92 -16.14
C TYR A 130 0.12 3.39 -14.90
N VAL A 131 0.43 4.58 -14.44
CA VAL A 131 -0.23 5.18 -13.27
C VAL A 131 -0.77 6.55 -13.65
N THR A 132 -2.08 6.71 -13.60
CA THR A 132 -2.76 7.99 -13.82
C THR A 132 -3.42 8.44 -12.54
N SER A 133 -3.17 9.67 -12.10
CA SER A 133 -3.76 10.16 -10.85
C SER A 133 -4.00 11.66 -10.87
N SER A 134 -5.03 12.09 -10.12
CA SER A 134 -5.31 13.49 -9.83
C SER A 134 -5.91 13.63 -8.45
N THR A 135 -5.63 14.75 -7.79
CA THR A 135 -6.17 15.10 -6.48
C THR A 135 -7.39 16.04 -6.60
N GLY A 136 -8.11 16.00 -7.73
CA GLY A 136 -9.20 16.94 -8.05
C GLY A 136 -8.72 18.33 -8.51
N LEU A 137 -7.40 18.52 -8.64
CA LEU A 137 -6.79 19.75 -9.14
C LEU A 137 -6.92 19.85 -10.67
N PRO A 138 -6.64 21.01 -11.30
CA PRO A 138 -6.84 21.24 -12.74
C PRO A 138 -6.01 20.36 -13.70
N LYS A 139 -5.19 19.44 -13.17
CA LYS A 139 -4.29 18.58 -13.93
C LYS A 139 -4.46 17.12 -13.52
N ILE A 140 -4.40 16.25 -14.52
CA ILE A 140 -4.26 14.80 -14.35
C ILE A 140 -2.85 14.42 -14.80
N TYR A 141 -2.15 13.62 -14.00
CA TYR A 141 -0.80 13.20 -14.30
C TYR A 141 -0.79 11.71 -14.62
N SER A 142 -0.21 11.35 -15.77
CA SER A 142 -0.02 9.96 -16.19
C SER A 142 1.47 9.67 -16.30
N PHE A 143 1.91 8.58 -15.69
CA PHE A 143 3.29 8.10 -15.69
C PHE A 143 3.37 6.70 -16.27
N LYS A 144 4.40 6.46 -17.08
CA LYS A 144 4.85 5.13 -17.49
C LYS A 144 6.11 4.80 -16.71
N LEU A 145 6.05 3.78 -15.86
CA LEU A 145 7.06 3.49 -14.83
C LEU A 145 7.62 2.08 -14.99
N MET A 146 8.91 1.94 -14.70
CA MET A 146 9.57 0.67 -14.39
C MET A 146 10.32 0.82 -13.06
N ILE A 147 10.78 -0.30 -12.51
CA ILE A 147 11.56 -0.40 -11.29
C ILE A 147 13.00 -0.79 -11.66
N ASP A 148 13.97 0.04 -11.29
CA ASP A 148 15.37 -0.36 -11.21
C ASP A 148 15.50 -1.29 -9.98
N ILE A 149 15.50 -2.59 -10.23
CA ILE A 149 15.53 -3.63 -9.19
C ILE A 149 16.83 -3.54 -8.39
N GLN A 150 17.96 -3.29 -9.05
CA GLN A 150 19.26 -3.21 -8.39
C GLN A 150 19.35 -2.01 -7.47
N ARG A 151 18.86 -0.84 -7.91
CA ARG A 151 18.95 0.40 -7.12
C ARG A 151 17.75 0.69 -6.24
N ASN A 152 16.67 -0.10 -6.34
CA ASN A 152 15.38 0.17 -5.69
C ASN A 152 14.86 1.59 -5.99
N ARG A 153 14.83 1.96 -7.28
CA ARG A 153 14.40 3.31 -7.71
C ARG A 153 13.43 3.24 -8.89
N PRO A 154 12.48 4.20 -8.99
CA PRO A 154 11.61 4.27 -10.16
C PRO A 154 12.37 4.78 -11.38
N ILE A 155 12.15 4.14 -12.52
CA ILE A 155 12.55 4.59 -13.84
C ILE A 155 11.30 5.18 -14.51
N ILE A 156 11.33 6.48 -14.80
CA ILE A 156 10.23 7.16 -15.49
C ILE A 156 10.50 7.08 -17.00
N LEU A 157 9.70 6.29 -17.70
CA LEU A 157 9.82 6.14 -19.16
C LEU A 157 9.06 7.24 -19.91
N ASP A 158 7.92 7.66 -19.37
CA ASP A 158 7.08 8.71 -19.96
C ASP A 158 6.28 9.42 -18.87
N ARG A 159 5.99 10.70 -19.11
CA ARG A 159 5.16 11.54 -18.24
C ARG A 159 4.27 12.43 -19.10
N LYS A 160 2.96 12.28 -18.93
CA LYS A 160 1.94 13.11 -19.58
C LYS A 160 1.16 13.91 -18.55
N VAL A 161 0.74 15.11 -18.94
CA VAL A 161 -0.09 16.00 -18.14
C VAL A 161 -1.31 16.37 -18.96
N LEU A 162 -2.50 16.09 -18.44
CA LEU A 162 -3.79 16.38 -19.08
C LEU A 162 -4.53 17.44 -18.28
N ILE A 163 -5.39 18.21 -18.94
CA ILE A 163 -6.28 19.16 -18.29
C ILE A 163 -7.44 18.40 -17.65
N ASN A 164 -7.69 18.66 -16.36
CA ASN A 164 -8.75 18.02 -15.60
C ASN A 164 -10.05 18.84 -15.65
N LYS A 165 -10.74 18.82 -16.80
CA LYS A 165 -11.97 19.61 -17.00
C LYS A 165 -13.10 19.18 -16.06
N GLU A 166 -13.17 17.89 -15.75
CA GLU A 166 -14.24 17.28 -14.95
C GLU A 166 -13.90 17.23 -13.45
N GLN A 167 -12.76 17.80 -13.04
CA GLN A 167 -12.27 17.74 -11.66
C GLN A 167 -12.21 16.31 -11.10
N TRP A 168 -11.91 15.34 -11.98
CA TRP A 168 -11.72 13.95 -11.60
C TRP A 168 -10.66 13.84 -10.50
N HIS A 169 -10.91 13.00 -9.50
CA HIS A 169 -9.97 12.67 -8.45
C HIS A 169 -9.90 11.16 -8.29
N GLY A 170 -8.71 10.65 -7.99
CA GLY A 170 -8.49 9.22 -7.84
C GLY A 170 -7.19 8.75 -8.47
N THR A 171 -7.07 7.42 -8.55
CA THR A 171 -5.90 6.75 -9.11
C THR A 171 -6.33 5.61 -10.03
N ILE A 172 -5.65 5.51 -11.15
CA ILE A 172 -5.71 4.38 -12.07
C ILE A 172 -4.33 3.75 -12.09
N VAL A 173 -4.27 2.45 -11.80
CA VAL A 173 -3.07 1.63 -11.89
C VAL A 173 -3.32 0.53 -12.92
N GLU A 174 -2.45 0.45 -13.92
CA GLU A 174 -2.58 -0.50 -15.01
C GLU A 174 -1.23 -1.13 -15.33
N PHE A 175 -1.14 -2.46 -15.31
CA PHE A 175 0.07 -3.19 -15.69
C PHE A 175 -0.27 -4.61 -16.10
N THR A 176 0.72 -5.27 -16.69
CA THR A 176 0.59 -6.63 -17.17
C THR A 176 1.32 -7.59 -16.23
N LEU A 177 0.73 -8.74 -15.95
CA LEU A 177 1.31 -9.80 -15.13
C LEU A 177 0.95 -11.18 -15.67
N GLU A 178 1.87 -12.12 -15.49
CA GLU A 178 1.57 -13.54 -15.72
C GLU A 178 0.67 -14.09 -14.60
N GLY A 179 -0.21 -15.03 -14.93
CA GLY A 179 -1.04 -15.66 -13.92
C GLY A 179 -1.93 -16.79 -14.41
N ASP A 180 -2.73 -17.35 -13.50
CA ASP A 180 -3.72 -18.40 -13.77
C ASP A 180 -5.08 -17.97 -13.21
N TYR A 181 -5.88 -17.27 -14.03
CA TYR A 181 -7.20 -16.79 -13.61
C TYR A 181 -8.18 -17.95 -13.40
N LEU A 182 -8.09 -19.03 -14.17
CA LEU A 182 -9.02 -20.15 -14.07
C LEU A 182 -8.99 -20.76 -12.66
N ARG A 183 -7.80 -20.96 -12.10
CA ARG A 183 -7.65 -21.43 -10.72
C ARG A 183 -7.91 -20.36 -9.67
N ALA A 184 -7.61 -19.08 -9.97
CA ALA A 184 -7.80 -17.98 -9.01
C ALA A 184 -9.25 -17.49 -8.92
N ARG A 185 -10.08 -17.76 -9.94
CA ARG A 185 -11.41 -17.15 -10.13
C ARG A 185 -12.32 -17.27 -8.90
N SER A 186 -12.45 -18.46 -8.33
CA SER A 186 -13.33 -18.68 -7.17
C SER A 186 -12.93 -17.80 -5.98
N LYS A 187 -11.64 -17.74 -5.69
CA LYS A 187 -11.08 -16.93 -4.60
C LYS A 187 -11.22 -15.43 -4.84
N ILE A 188 -11.03 -14.98 -6.09
CA ILE A 188 -11.21 -13.57 -6.45
C ILE A 188 -12.68 -13.15 -6.24
N LEU A 189 -13.63 -13.96 -6.73
CA LEU A 189 -15.06 -13.67 -6.57
C LEU A 189 -15.50 -13.72 -5.10
N GLU A 190 -14.99 -14.67 -4.33
CA GLU A 190 -15.23 -14.76 -2.89
C GLU A 190 -14.69 -13.53 -2.16
N TYR A 191 -13.49 -13.07 -2.50
CA TYR A 191 -12.91 -11.85 -1.94
C TYR A 191 -13.78 -10.62 -2.22
N PHE A 192 -14.24 -10.42 -3.45
CA PHE A 192 -15.13 -9.30 -3.76
C PHE A 192 -16.46 -9.39 -3.00
N LYS A 193 -17.04 -10.59 -2.88
CA LYS A 193 -18.28 -10.82 -2.13
C LYS A 193 -18.10 -10.49 -0.64
N GLN A 194 -17.04 -11.00 -0.02
CA GLN A 194 -16.73 -10.73 1.39
C GLN A 194 -16.42 -9.25 1.61
N THR A 195 -15.65 -8.63 0.72
CA THR A 195 -15.31 -7.20 0.79
C THR A 195 -16.57 -6.33 0.67
N ALA A 196 -17.47 -6.63 -0.27
CA ALA A 196 -18.72 -5.91 -0.41
C ALA A 196 -19.62 -6.07 0.83
N MET A 197 -19.64 -7.25 1.46
CA MET A 197 -20.43 -7.52 2.67
C MET A 197 -19.94 -6.71 3.88
N VAL A 198 -18.62 -6.58 4.05
CA VAL A 198 -18.03 -5.86 5.19
C VAL A 198 -17.98 -4.34 4.95
N ASN A 199 -18.04 -3.90 3.68
CA ASN A 199 -17.96 -2.49 3.28
C ASN A 199 -19.25 -2.08 2.54
N PRO A 200 -20.40 -1.98 3.24
CA PRO A 200 -21.69 -1.72 2.61
C PRO A 200 -21.80 -0.33 1.97
N TYR A 201 -20.80 0.53 2.17
CA TYR A 201 -20.69 1.87 1.58
C TYR A 201 -19.91 1.91 0.25
N ALA A 202 -19.31 0.80 -0.18
CA ALA A 202 -18.48 0.74 -1.39
C ALA A 202 -19.23 0.15 -2.58
N ASN A 203 -19.05 0.75 -3.76
CA ASN A 203 -19.37 0.14 -5.04
C ASN A 203 -18.11 -0.57 -5.56
N LEU A 204 -18.22 -1.88 -5.81
CA LEU A 204 -17.14 -2.67 -6.39
C LEU A 204 -17.60 -3.24 -7.73
N THR A 205 -16.88 -2.90 -8.79
CA THR A 205 -17.13 -3.44 -10.14
C THR A 205 -15.93 -4.26 -10.57
N PHE A 206 -16.14 -5.52 -10.93
CA PHE A 206 -15.11 -6.41 -11.45
C PHE A 206 -15.52 -6.93 -12.83
N VAL A 207 -14.65 -6.71 -13.83
CA VAL A 207 -14.77 -7.27 -15.17
C VAL A 207 -13.69 -8.33 -15.34
N ASP A 208 -14.11 -9.57 -15.57
CA ASP A 208 -13.18 -10.68 -15.73
C ASP A 208 -12.63 -10.84 -17.16
N PRO A 209 -11.62 -11.70 -17.39
CA PRO A 209 -11.03 -11.89 -18.72
C PRO A 209 -12.01 -12.42 -19.77
N LYS A 210 -13.16 -12.97 -19.37
CA LYS A 210 -14.23 -13.42 -20.27
C LYS A 210 -15.26 -12.32 -20.55
N GLY A 211 -15.03 -11.10 -20.07
CA GLY A 211 -15.95 -9.98 -20.19
C GLY A 211 -17.15 -10.04 -19.24
N ARG A 212 -17.15 -10.92 -18.25
CA ARG A 212 -18.26 -11.01 -17.28
C ARG A 212 -18.16 -9.87 -16.29
N LEU A 213 -19.24 -9.11 -16.16
CA LEU A 213 -19.39 -8.01 -15.22
C LEU A 213 -19.98 -8.54 -13.90
N TYR A 214 -19.24 -8.33 -12.81
CA TYR A 214 -19.72 -8.54 -11.45
C TYR A 214 -19.80 -7.16 -10.79
N LYS A 215 -21.00 -6.77 -10.36
CA LYS A 215 -21.25 -5.47 -9.74
C LYS A 215 -21.82 -5.66 -8.35
N PHE A 216 -21.12 -5.13 -7.35
CA PHE A 216 -21.54 -5.06 -5.97
C PHE A 216 -21.87 -3.61 -5.64
N THR A 217 -23.15 -3.33 -5.45
CA THR A 217 -23.65 -1.97 -5.18
C THR A 217 -23.69 -1.70 -3.69
N ARG A 218 -23.28 -0.50 -3.28
CA ARG A 218 -23.40 -0.03 -1.90
C ARG A 218 -24.85 -0.03 -1.43
N ALA A 219 -25.06 -0.37 -0.16
CA ALA A 219 -26.32 -0.30 0.55
C ALA A 219 -26.52 1.03 1.28
N THR A 220 -25.42 1.73 1.61
CA THR A 220 -25.45 3.04 2.28
C THR A 220 -24.42 3.98 1.66
N THR A 221 -24.57 5.29 1.86
CA THR A 221 -23.55 6.31 1.58
C THR A 221 -22.91 6.87 2.85
N GLU A 222 -23.36 6.39 4.02
CA GLU A 222 -22.81 6.79 5.31
C GLU A 222 -21.42 6.16 5.49
N MET A 223 -20.41 7.01 5.63
CA MET A 223 -19.03 6.59 5.82
C MET A 223 -18.67 6.54 7.31
N PRO A 224 -17.94 5.50 7.75
CA PRO A 224 -17.40 5.46 9.11
C PRO A 224 -16.41 6.61 9.32
N ASN A 225 -16.14 6.93 10.60
CA ASN A 225 -15.12 7.92 10.91
C ASN A 225 -13.72 7.39 10.53
N PRO A 226 -12.92 8.15 9.77
CA PRO A 226 -11.58 7.76 9.40
C PRO A 226 -10.72 7.52 10.64
N PRO A 227 -9.87 6.48 10.60
CA PRO A 227 -8.94 6.23 11.69
C PRO A 227 -7.98 7.40 11.85
N LYS A 228 -7.62 7.68 13.11
CA LYS A 228 -6.66 8.73 13.47
C LYS A 228 -5.32 8.08 13.82
N GLU A 229 -4.25 8.81 13.61
CA GLU A 229 -2.94 8.45 14.13
C GLU A 229 -2.98 8.50 15.66
N THR A 230 -2.31 7.54 16.31
CA THR A 230 -2.24 7.45 17.76
C THR A 230 -0.82 7.16 18.22
N GLU A 231 -0.49 7.60 19.42
CA GLU A 231 0.77 7.28 20.08
C GLU A 231 0.85 5.78 20.44
N PRO A 232 2.06 5.20 20.55
CA PRO A 232 2.25 3.83 21.00
C PRO A 232 1.78 3.64 22.43
N HIS A 233 1.23 2.46 22.74
CA HIS A 233 0.88 2.09 24.11
C HIS A 233 2.12 1.54 24.86
N PRO A 234 2.42 1.97 26.10
CA PRO A 234 3.64 1.57 26.83
C PRO A 234 3.91 0.06 26.88
N TYR A 235 2.86 -0.73 27.07
CA TYR A 235 2.96 -2.20 27.17
C TYR A 235 3.60 -2.87 25.94
N GLY A 236 3.48 -2.27 24.75
CA GLY A 236 4.00 -2.82 23.51
C GLY A 236 5.30 -2.18 23.01
N VAL A 237 5.94 -1.32 23.81
CA VAL A 237 7.14 -0.59 23.39
C VAL A 237 8.41 -1.38 23.70
N ASP A 238 9.26 -1.53 22.69
CA ASP A 238 10.59 -2.12 22.80
C ASP A 238 11.69 -1.04 22.94
N VAL A 239 12.92 -1.49 23.16
CA VAL A 239 14.08 -0.61 23.37
C VAL A 239 14.40 0.23 22.13
N GLU A 240 14.25 -0.32 20.94
CA GLU A 240 14.53 0.38 19.67
C GLU A 240 13.54 1.53 19.46
N LEU A 241 12.24 1.28 19.65
CA LEU A 241 11.22 2.31 19.57
C LEU A 241 11.47 3.40 20.63
N LEU A 242 11.80 3.01 21.86
CA LEU A 242 12.14 3.97 22.91
C LEU A 242 13.34 4.85 22.51
N GLN A 243 14.40 4.27 21.97
CA GLN A 243 15.57 5.01 21.48
C GLN A 243 15.21 5.98 20.36
N ARG A 244 14.38 5.57 19.40
CA ARG A 244 13.88 6.45 18.34
C ARG A 244 13.10 7.63 18.90
N LEU A 245 12.19 7.37 19.84
CA LEU A 245 11.39 8.41 20.50
C LEU A 245 12.29 9.41 21.24
N ILE A 246 13.32 8.92 21.95
CA ILE A 246 14.31 9.77 22.64
C ILE A 246 15.10 10.64 21.66
N GLN A 247 15.48 10.12 20.50
CA GLN A 247 16.24 10.91 19.51
C GLN A 247 15.42 12.09 18.97
N VAL A 248 14.13 11.86 18.68
CA VAL A 248 13.24 12.85 18.05
C VAL A 248 12.51 13.75 19.05
N THR A 249 12.48 13.41 20.34
CA THR A 249 11.69 14.15 21.32
C THR A 249 12.16 15.60 21.47
N PRO A 250 11.22 16.58 21.49
CA PRO A 250 11.51 17.94 21.87
C PRO A 250 11.49 18.15 23.40
N HIS A 251 10.99 17.19 24.17
CA HIS A 251 10.84 17.32 25.62
C HIS A 251 12.18 17.18 26.34
N LYS A 252 12.41 18.05 27.33
CA LYS A 252 13.67 18.14 28.07
C LYS A 252 13.68 17.33 29.38
N ASN A 253 12.55 16.73 29.74
CA ASN A 253 12.41 15.97 30.97
C ASN A 253 11.64 14.66 30.71
N MET A 254 11.90 13.64 31.53
CA MET A 254 11.32 12.31 31.41
C MET A 254 9.81 12.28 31.67
N LEU A 255 9.30 13.16 32.53
CA LEU A 255 7.88 13.23 32.83
C LEU A 255 7.05 13.60 31.58
N ASP A 256 7.42 14.70 30.93
CA ASP A 256 6.76 15.17 29.71
C ASP A 256 7.00 14.21 28.55
N PHE A 257 8.19 13.60 28.47
CA PHE A 257 8.47 12.57 27.47
C PHE A 257 7.47 11.42 27.57
N LEU A 258 7.27 10.87 28.77
CA LEU A 258 6.34 9.75 28.97
C LEU A 258 4.88 10.14 28.70
N LYS A 259 4.48 11.37 29.03
CA LYS A 259 3.11 11.84 28.82
C LYS A 259 2.76 12.06 27.34
N HIS A 260 3.69 12.58 26.57
CA HIS A 260 3.40 13.02 25.20
C HIS A 260 3.73 11.98 24.12
N HIS A 261 4.63 11.02 24.40
CA HIS A 261 4.99 9.97 23.43
C HIS A 261 4.26 8.65 23.65
N PHE A 262 3.43 8.54 24.67
CA PHE A 262 2.73 7.30 24.98
C PHE A 262 1.25 7.50 25.21
N HIS A 263 0.45 6.61 24.62
CA HIS A 263 -0.99 6.65 24.76
C HIS A 263 -1.43 6.28 26.18
N ARG A 264 -2.36 7.07 26.73
CA ARG A 264 -2.96 6.91 28.07
C ARG A 264 -1.97 7.05 29.24
N VAL A 265 -0.88 7.80 29.06
CA VAL A 265 0.05 8.13 30.15
C VAL A 265 -0.21 9.56 30.62
N GLY A 266 -0.85 9.69 31.79
CA GLY A 266 -1.00 10.96 32.50
C GLY A 266 0.10 11.20 33.52
N ASP A 267 0.09 12.36 34.18
CA ASP A 267 1.07 12.76 35.20
C ASP A 267 1.26 11.70 36.29
N VAL A 268 0.16 11.22 36.88
CA VAL A 268 0.19 10.23 37.96
C VAL A 268 0.84 8.92 37.50
N THR A 269 0.52 8.47 36.28
CA THR A 269 1.05 7.22 35.73
C THR A 269 2.53 7.35 35.42
N ALA A 270 2.94 8.46 34.78
CA ALA A 270 4.33 8.73 34.47
C ALA A 270 5.18 8.85 35.75
N GLN A 271 4.69 9.57 36.75
CA GLN A 271 5.38 9.74 38.03
C GLN A 271 5.61 8.40 38.75
N LYS A 272 4.56 7.57 38.86
CA LYS A 272 4.66 6.22 39.46
C LYS A 272 5.66 5.33 38.71
N PHE A 273 5.68 5.40 37.39
CA PHE A 273 6.60 4.62 36.57
C PHE A 273 8.06 5.07 36.78
N LEU A 274 8.29 6.38 36.85
CA LEU A 274 9.60 6.96 37.11
C LEU A 274 10.12 6.59 38.49
N GLU A 275 9.26 6.65 39.52
CA GLU A 275 9.58 6.18 40.87
C GLU A 275 9.94 4.69 40.89
N PHE A 276 9.14 3.84 40.26
CA PHE A 276 9.42 2.41 40.13
C PHE A 276 10.76 2.13 39.43
N SER A 277 11.08 2.89 38.38
CA SER A 277 12.32 2.74 37.61
C SER A 277 13.55 3.42 38.23
N GLY A 278 13.38 4.16 39.33
CA GLY A 278 14.47 4.92 39.96
C GLY A 278 14.98 6.09 39.11
N LEU A 279 14.15 6.63 38.21
CA LEU A 279 14.51 7.75 37.33
C LEU A 279 13.93 9.07 37.83
N SER A 280 14.75 10.13 37.84
CA SER A 280 14.27 11.47 38.18
C SER A 280 13.30 11.99 37.09
N PRO A 281 12.15 12.56 37.46
CA PRO A 281 11.25 13.21 36.51
C PRO A 281 11.90 14.33 35.69
N SER A 282 12.87 15.04 36.27
CA SER A 282 13.60 16.13 35.62
C SER A 282 14.76 15.66 34.74
N LYS A 283 15.08 14.34 34.74
CA LYS A 283 16.16 13.79 33.94
C LYS A 283 15.89 14.06 32.46
N ASN A 284 16.93 14.44 31.72
CA ASN A 284 16.85 14.58 30.27
C ASN A 284 16.61 13.19 29.64
N PRO A 285 15.65 13.03 28.73
CA PRO A 285 15.47 11.78 27.98
C PRO A 285 16.68 11.38 27.14
N LYS A 286 17.50 12.35 26.69
CA LYS A 286 18.75 12.17 25.93
C LYS A 286 19.95 12.05 26.86
#